data_AF-A0A3D8IAQ0-F1
#
_entry.id   AF-A0A3D8IAQ0-F1
#
_cell.length_a   1.000
_cell.length_b   1.000
_cell.length_c   1.000
_cell.angle_alpha   90.00
_cell.angle_beta   90.00
_cell.angle_gamma   90.00
#
_symmetry.space_group_name_H-M   'P 1'
#
loop_
_entity.id
_entity.type
_entity.pdbx_description
1 polymer ?
#
loop_
_entity_poly.entity_id
_entity_poly.type
_entity_poly.pdbx_seq_one_letter_code
_entity_poly.pdbx_strand_id
1 'polypeptide(L)'
;MKSIIKLNSFLERVGDWLITYVDFTIAFGSSLGGIIGGWFITRYYHKKGQQEYREQKIRDKLESLYKDIDFAYKIQNEKERKERLQTISFINIQNQRKLLGNSVGDLQDILFRNSDNKEEVMAEITQVFKRYFPGCFN
;
A
#
# COMPACT_ATOMS: atom_id res chain seq x y z
N MET A 1 -39.67 -64.28 -2.44
CA MET A 1 -38.21 -64.00 -2.54
C MET A 1 -37.80 -62.94 -3.57
N LYS A 2 -38.58 -62.62 -4.62
CA LYS A 2 -38.19 -61.56 -5.60
C LYS A 2 -38.47 -60.10 -5.18
N SER A 3 -39.25 -59.88 -4.12
CA SER A 3 -39.64 -58.53 -3.68
C SER A 3 -38.63 -57.90 -2.69
N ILE A 4 -38.00 -58.71 -1.84
CA ILE A 4 -37.01 -58.25 -0.84
C ILE A 4 -35.71 -57.77 -1.49
N ILE A 5 -35.29 -58.40 -2.60
CA ILE A 5 -34.07 -58.03 -3.35
C ILE A 5 -34.20 -56.64 -4.01
N LYS A 6 -35.43 -56.22 -4.37
CA LYS A 6 -35.70 -54.90 -4.96
C LYS A 6 -35.73 -53.77 -3.92
N LEU A 7 -36.02 -54.08 -2.65
CA LEU A 7 -36.03 -53.09 -1.58
C LEU A 7 -34.59 -52.75 -1.14
N ASN A 8 -33.71 -53.75 -1.05
CA ASN A 8 -32.31 -53.55 -0.69
C ASN A 8 -31.53 -52.73 -1.73
N SER A 9 -31.75 -52.97 -3.03
CA SER A 9 -31.07 -52.18 -4.07
C SER A 9 -31.58 -50.73 -4.20
N PHE A 10 -32.79 -50.45 -3.71
CA PHE A 10 -33.33 -49.10 -3.63
C PHE A 10 -32.79 -48.35 -2.40
N LEU A 11 -32.67 -49.03 -1.26
CA LEU A 11 -32.09 -48.46 -0.04
C LEU A 11 -30.58 -48.21 -0.15
N GLU A 12 -29.84 -49.08 -0.85
CA GLU A 12 -28.43 -48.83 -1.18
C GLU A 12 -28.25 -47.63 -2.12
N ARG A 13 -29.12 -47.46 -3.14
CA ARG A 13 -29.09 -46.28 -4.02
C ARG A 13 -29.47 -44.98 -3.32
N VAL A 14 -30.38 -45.03 -2.35
CA VAL A 14 -30.75 -43.85 -1.54
C VAL A 14 -29.66 -43.53 -0.50
N GLY A 15 -28.98 -44.55 0.04
CA GLY A 15 -27.83 -44.42 0.91
C GLY A 15 -26.61 -43.79 0.22
N ASP A 16 -26.25 -44.28 -0.97
CA ASP A 16 -25.15 -43.70 -1.77
C ASP A 16 -25.46 -42.27 -2.22
N TRP A 17 -26.72 -41.97 -2.56
CA TRP A 17 -27.14 -40.61 -2.92
C TRP A 17 -27.08 -39.64 -1.74
N LEU A 18 -27.45 -40.08 -0.53
CA LEU A 18 -27.33 -39.29 0.70
C LEU A 18 -25.88 -39.09 1.15
N ILE A 19 -25.01 -40.11 1.01
CA ILE A 19 -23.58 -40.00 1.32
C ILE A 19 -22.90 -39.03 0.35
N THR A 20 -23.24 -39.09 -0.94
CA THR A 20 -22.71 -38.15 -1.95
C THR A 20 -23.18 -36.71 -1.70
N TYR A 21 -24.39 -36.52 -1.18
CA TYR A 21 -24.92 -35.18 -0.83
C TYR A 21 -24.30 -34.63 0.46
N VAL A 22 -24.05 -35.47 1.45
CA VAL A 22 -23.39 -35.09 2.72
C VAL A 22 -21.91 -34.77 2.48
N ASP A 23 -21.20 -35.53 1.65
CA ASP A 23 -19.81 -35.23 1.27
C ASP A 23 -19.71 -33.98 0.38
N PHE A 24 -20.66 -33.75 -0.54
CA PHE A 24 -20.74 -32.49 -1.30
C PHE A 24 -20.97 -31.29 -0.37
N THR A 25 -21.82 -31.42 0.65
CA THR A 25 -22.14 -30.32 1.59
C THR A 25 -21.00 -30.06 2.59
N ILE A 26 -20.28 -31.10 3.03
CA ILE A 26 -19.08 -30.97 3.89
C ILE A 26 -17.92 -30.37 3.09
N ALA A 27 -17.73 -30.73 1.81
CA ALA A 27 -16.74 -30.11 0.92
C ALA A 27 -17.10 -28.67 0.53
N PHE A 28 -18.39 -28.32 0.40
CA PHE A 28 -18.84 -26.95 0.10
C PHE A 28 -18.86 -26.04 1.33
N GLY A 29 -19.16 -26.59 2.52
CA GLY A 29 -19.09 -25.89 3.80
C GLY A 29 -17.65 -25.63 4.26
N SER A 30 -16.72 -26.55 3.97
CA SER A 30 -15.29 -26.34 4.20
C SER A 30 -14.62 -25.47 3.12
N SER A 31 -15.17 -25.40 1.90
CA SER A 31 -14.67 -24.49 0.86
C SER A 31 -15.14 -23.06 1.03
N LEU A 32 -16.36 -22.76 1.50
CA LEU A 32 -16.78 -21.36 1.70
C LEU A 32 -16.16 -20.70 2.94
N GLY A 33 -15.97 -21.43 4.04
CA GLY A 33 -15.20 -20.94 5.19
C GLY A 33 -13.70 -20.77 4.89
N GLY A 34 -13.13 -21.66 4.08
CA GLY A 34 -11.75 -21.58 3.59
C GLY A 34 -11.51 -20.55 2.49
N ILE A 35 -12.49 -20.28 1.62
CA ILE A 35 -12.42 -19.25 0.57
C ILE A 35 -12.65 -17.87 1.19
N ILE A 36 -13.61 -17.71 2.10
CA ILE A 36 -13.83 -16.42 2.79
C ILE A 36 -12.66 -16.15 3.73
N GLY A 37 -12.25 -17.11 4.57
CA GLY A 37 -11.08 -16.99 5.44
C GLY A 37 -9.77 -16.80 4.66
N GLY A 38 -9.57 -17.56 3.58
CA GLY A 38 -8.44 -17.43 2.66
C GLY A 38 -8.43 -16.09 1.93
N TRP A 39 -9.60 -15.55 1.54
CA TRP A 39 -9.71 -14.22 0.94
C TRP A 39 -9.44 -13.12 1.97
N PHE A 40 -9.88 -13.26 3.22
CA PHE A 40 -9.54 -12.32 4.29
C PHE A 40 -8.04 -12.31 4.60
N ILE A 41 -7.41 -13.48 4.72
CA ILE A 41 -5.98 -13.62 4.97
C ILE A 41 -5.17 -13.09 3.78
N THR A 42 -5.53 -13.48 2.55
CA THR A 42 -4.88 -13.00 1.32
C THR A 42 -5.04 -11.49 1.18
N ARG A 43 -6.24 -10.95 1.45
CA ARG A 43 -6.49 -9.50 1.43
C ARG A 43 -5.74 -8.77 2.54
N TYR A 44 -5.54 -9.39 3.70
CA TYR A 44 -4.76 -8.84 4.80
C TYR A 44 -3.27 -8.76 4.46
N TYR A 45 -2.66 -9.87 4.02
CA TYR A 45 -1.25 -9.88 3.60
C TYR A 45 -1.00 -9.03 2.36
N HIS A 46 -1.93 -8.99 1.42
CA HIS A 46 -1.85 -8.12 0.25
C HIS A 46 -1.93 -6.64 0.63
N LYS A 47 -2.82 -6.27 1.57
CA LYS A 47 -2.89 -4.90 2.12
C LYS A 47 -1.61 -4.54 2.88
N LYS A 48 -1.07 -5.47 3.67
CA LYS A 48 0.17 -5.27 4.43
C LYS A 48 1.36 -5.06 3.48
N GLY A 49 1.51 -5.91 2.46
CA GLY A 49 2.55 -5.75 1.44
C GLY A 49 2.37 -4.47 0.61
N GLN A 50 1.14 -4.06 0.29
CA GLN A 50 0.88 -2.78 -0.37
C GLN A 50 1.22 -1.58 0.52
N GLN A 51 1.01 -1.69 1.82
CA GLN A 51 1.34 -0.65 2.78
C GLN A 51 2.86 -0.51 2.92
N GLU A 52 3.58 -1.61 3.14
CA GLU A 52 5.05 -1.63 3.20
C GLU A 52 5.66 -1.09 1.90
N TYR A 53 5.12 -1.48 0.74
CA TYR A 53 5.54 -0.95 -0.55
C TYR A 53 5.28 0.55 -0.70
N ARG A 54 4.15 1.04 -0.20
CA ARG A 54 3.83 2.48 -0.21
C ARG A 54 4.78 3.25 0.71
N GLU A 55 5.05 2.72 1.90
CA GLU A 55 5.98 3.31 2.86
C GLU A 55 7.39 3.38 2.28
N GLN A 56 7.85 2.32 1.63
CA GLN A 56 9.14 2.31 0.93
C GLN A 56 9.19 3.38 -0.15
N LYS A 57 8.15 3.50 -1.00
CA LYS A 57 8.07 4.57 -2.01
C LYS A 57 8.15 5.97 -1.42
N ILE A 58 7.56 6.19 -0.25
CA ILE A 58 7.63 7.49 0.44
C ILE A 58 9.05 7.75 0.95
N ARG A 59 9.72 6.74 1.51
CA ARG A 59 11.13 6.83 1.94
C ARG A 59 12.06 7.12 0.76
N ASP A 60 11.93 6.37 -0.34
CA ASP A 60 12.70 6.58 -1.56
C ASP A 60 12.49 8.00 -2.10
N LYS A 61 11.25 8.51 -2.00
CA LYS A 61 10.93 9.86 -2.44
C LYS A 61 11.56 10.93 -1.54
N LEU A 62 11.57 10.73 -0.23
CA LEU A 62 12.27 11.63 0.70
C LEU A 62 13.77 11.69 0.37
N GLU A 63 14.40 10.54 0.15
CA GLU A 63 15.82 10.46 -0.18
C GLU A 63 16.12 11.16 -1.52
N SER A 64 15.30 10.93 -2.54
CA SER A 64 15.38 11.64 -3.82
C SER A 64 15.27 13.16 -3.64
N LEU A 65 14.32 13.61 -2.82
CA LEU A 65 14.10 15.04 -2.58
C LEU A 65 15.32 15.67 -1.88
N TYR A 66 15.93 14.97 -0.91
CA TYR A 66 17.16 15.44 -0.27
C TYR A 66 18.33 15.55 -1.22
N LYS A 67 18.51 14.58 -2.12
CA LYS A 67 19.56 14.68 -3.15
C LYS A 67 19.36 15.91 -4.01
N ASP A 68 18.14 16.15 -4.50
CA ASP A 68 17.84 17.28 -5.38
C ASP A 68 18.05 18.63 -4.68
N ILE A 69 17.68 18.73 -3.40
CA ILE A 69 17.91 19.92 -2.58
C ILE A 69 19.42 20.11 -2.33
N ASP A 70 20.15 19.06 -1.97
CA ASP A 70 21.61 19.15 -1.78
C ASP A 70 22.31 19.67 -3.05
N PHE A 71 21.86 19.24 -4.23
CA PHE A 71 22.34 19.78 -5.50
C PHE A 71 21.99 21.25 -5.69
N ALA A 72 20.76 21.67 -5.36
CA ALA A 72 20.37 23.08 -5.47
C ALA A 72 21.22 23.98 -4.56
N TYR A 73 21.52 23.54 -3.34
CA TYR A 73 22.33 24.30 -2.38
C TYR A 73 23.83 24.34 -2.67
N LYS A 74 24.33 23.52 -3.62
CA LYS A 74 25.70 23.67 -4.15
C LYS A 74 25.84 24.87 -5.08
N ILE A 75 24.73 25.43 -5.57
CA ILE A 75 24.72 26.61 -6.41
C ILE A 75 24.98 27.84 -5.53
N GLN A 76 26.09 28.54 -5.78
CA GLN A 76 26.47 29.72 -4.99
C GLN A 76 25.56 30.93 -5.27
N ASN A 77 24.97 31.00 -6.46
CA ASN A 77 24.05 32.06 -6.82
C ASN A 77 22.67 31.83 -6.20
N GLU A 78 22.25 32.73 -5.31
CA GLU A 78 20.96 32.64 -4.60
C GLU A 78 19.76 32.60 -5.57
N LYS A 79 19.79 33.41 -6.64
CA LYS A 79 18.69 33.49 -7.60
C LYS A 79 18.56 32.16 -8.36
N GLU A 80 19.67 31.61 -8.80
CA GLU A 80 19.70 30.33 -9.51
C GLU A 80 19.31 29.17 -8.59
N ARG A 81 19.77 29.19 -7.33
CA ARG A 81 19.33 28.25 -6.29
C ARG A 81 17.81 28.30 -6.11
N LYS A 82 17.25 29.51 -5.98
CA LYS A 82 15.80 29.72 -5.84
C LYS A 82 15.04 29.13 -7.03
N GLU A 83 15.46 29.43 -8.25
CA GLU A 83 14.86 28.87 -9.48
C GLU A 83 14.92 27.34 -9.48
N ARG A 84 16.02 26.75 -9.00
CA ARG A 84 16.17 25.31 -8.88
C ARG A 84 15.23 24.70 -7.83
N LEU A 85 15.11 25.31 -6.64
CA LEU A 85 14.19 24.87 -5.60
C LEU A 85 12.73 24.98 -6.05
N GLN A 86 12.38 26.04 -6.78
CA GLN A 86 11.06 26.18 -7.41
C GLN A 86 10.81 25.07 -8.44
N THR A 87 11.82 24.74 -9.26
CA THR A 87 11.73 23.62 -10.21
C THR A 87 11.48 22.29 -9.48
N ILE A 88 12.15 22.04 -8.36
CA ILE A 88 11.92 20.85 -7.52
C ILE A 88 10.49 20.85 -6.96
N SER A 89 10.01 22.00 -6.47
CA SER A 89 8.64 22.20 -5.96
C SER A 89 7.56 21.82 -6.99
N PHE A 90 7.75 22.18 -8.26
CA PHE A 90 6.80 21.81 -9.31
C PHE A 90 7.03 20.39 -9.84
N ILE A 91 8.24 20.06 -10.29
CA ILE A 91 8.46 18.80 -11.01
C ILE A 91 8.45 17.61 -10.08
N ASN A 92 9.11 17.73 -8.92
CA ASN A 92 9.33 16.60 -8.03
C ASN A 92 8.23 16.41 -7.01
N ILE A 93 7.57 17.49 -6.57
CA ILE A 93 6.54 17.44 -5.54
C ILE A 93 5.14 17.47 -6.18
N GLN A 94 4.81 18.49 -6.98
CA GLN A 94 3.46 18.62 -7.56
C GLN A 94 3.08 17.43 -8.45
N ASN A 95 3.98 16.98 -9.32
CA ASN A 95 3.69 15.81 -10.19
C ASN A 95 3.47 14.52 -9.40
N GLN A 96 3.99 14.45 -8.17
CA GLN A 96 3.82 13.31 -7.29
C GLN A 96 2.70 13.51 -6.26
N ARG A 97 1.77 14.44 -6.50
CA ARG A 97 0.61 14.68 -5.63
C ARG A 97 -0.22 13.43 -5.31
N LYS A 98 -0.29 12.45 -6.22
CA LYS A 98 -0.96 11.16 -5.93
C LYS A 98 -0.29 10.38 -4.81
N LEU A 99 1.04 10.46 -4.69
CA LEU A 99 1.82 9.79 -3.67
C LEU A 99 1.88 10.62 -2.37
N LEU A 100 2.17 11.91 -2.51
CA LEU A 100 2.43 12.84 -1.39
C LEU A 100 1.15 13.44 -0.79
N GLY A 101 0.04 13.45 -1.53
CA GLY A 101 -1.25 13.91 -1.04
C GLY A 101 -1.21 15.35 -0.50
N ASN A 102 -1.61 15.52 0.75
CA ASN A 102 -1.74 16.84 1.38
C ASN A 102 -0.39 17.44 1.81
N SER A 103 0.69 16.67 1.87
CA SER A 103 2.01 17.22 2.24
C SER A 103 2.60 18.13 1.17
N VAL A 104 2.07 18.07 -0.06
CA VAL A 104 2.55 18.86 -1.20
C VAL A 104 2.64 20.35 -0.86
N GLY A 105 1.57 20.95 -0.34
CA GLY A 105 1.55 22.39 -0.03
C GLY A 105 2.67 22.78 0.94
N ASP A 106 2.75 22.09 2.08
CA ASP A 106 3.76 22.37 3.10
C ASP A 106 5.19 22.19 2.56
N LEU A 107 5.44 21.17 1.72
CA LEU A 107 6.75 20.97 1.11
C LEU A 107 7.09 22.07 0.10
N GLN A 108 6.11 22.52 -0.69
CA GLN A 108 6.30 23.61 -1.63
C GLN A 108 6.63 24.91 -0.90
N ASP A 109 5.90 25.23 0.18
CA ASP A 109 6.12 26.43 0.98
C ASP A 109 7.53 26.48 1.58
N ILE A 110 8.04 25.35 2.07
CA ILE A 110 9.43 25.25 2.56
C ILE A 110 10.42 25.60 1.45
N LEU A 111 10.26 25.02 0.25
CA LEU A 111 11.17 25.27 -0.87
C LEU A 111 11.06 26.70 -1.42
N PHE A 112 9.86 27.28 -1.46
CA PHE A 112 9.64 28.66 -1.90
C PHE A 112 10.25 29.69 -0.97
N ARG A 113 10.33 29.37 0.33
CA ARG A 113 11.00 30.21 1.32
C ARG A 113 12.48 30.44 1.00
N ASN A 114 13.14 29.47 0.34
CA ASN A 114 14.54 29.54 -0.08
C ASN A 114 15.47 29.96 1.08
N SER A 115 15.33 29.34 2.27
CA SER A 115 16.22 29.62 3.42
C SER A 115 17.68 29.41 3.02
N ASP A 116 18.61 30.21 3.54
CA ASP A 116 20.04 30.01 3.30
C ASP A 116 20.57 28.75 4.00
N ASN A 117 19.85 28.27 5.01
CA ASN A 117 20.23 27.12 5.80
C ASN A 117 19.66 25.82 5.21
N LYS A 118 20.53 25.05 4.56
CA LYS A 118 20.16 23.75 3.95
C LYS A 118 19.67 22.76 5.00
N GLU A 119 20.37 22.69 6.14
CA GLU A 119 20.09 21.74 7.21
C GLU A 119 18.71 22.01 7.83
N GLU A 120 18.34 23.28 8.00
CA GLU A 120 17.01 23.70 8.43
C GLU A 120 15.93 23.24 7.44
N VAL A 121 16.13 23.49 6.13
CA VAL A 121 15.19 23.06 5.09
C VAL A 121 15.02 21.54 5.07
N MET A 122 16.11 20.79 5.18
CA MET A 122 16.06 19.33 5.22
C MET A 122 15.31 18.83 6.46
N ALA A 123 15.54 19.45 7.62
CA ALA A 123 14.87 19.11 8.88
C ALA A 123 13.37 19.42 8.84
N GLU A 124 12.96 20.57 8.31
CA GLU A 124 11.54 20.92 8.12
C GLU A 124 10.87 19.91 7.19
N ILE A 125 11.51 19.55 6.08
CA ILE A 125 11.00 18.51 5.17
C ILE A 125 10.87 17.17 5.91
N THR A 126 11.85 16.78 6.75
CA THR A 126 11.72 15.56 7.57
C THR A 126 10.48 15.63 8.45
N GLN A 127 10.25 16.76 9.12
CA GLN A 127 9.12 16.93 10.00
C GLN A 127 7.79 16.85 9.26
N VAL A 128 7.69 17.43 8.06
CA VAL A 128 6.52 17.27 7.19
C VAL A 128 6.29 15.79 6.89
N PHE A 129 7.32 15.07 6.46
CA PHE A 129 7.17 13.64 6.15
C PHE A 129 6.79 12.80 7.39
N LYS A 130 7.38 13.07 8.56
CA LYS A 130 7.00 12.39 9.82
C LYS A 130 5.54 12.64 10.20
N ARG A 131 5.05 13.87 10.00
CA ARG A 131 3.67 14.26 10.31
C ARG A 131 2.64 13.60 9.39
N TYR A 132 2.91 13.56 8.07
CA TYR A 132 1.94 13.01 7.10
C TYR A 132 2.12 11.51 6.85
N PHE A 133 3.30 10.94 7.14
CA PHE A 133 3.62 9.54 6.91
C PHE A 133 4.30 8.90 8.13
N PRO A 134 3.66 8.88 9.31
CA PRO A 134 4.28 8.39 10.54
C PRO A 134 4.75 6.93 10.44
N GLY A 135 4.02 6.08 9.71
CA GLY A 135 4.41 4.68 9.47
C GLY A 135 5.77 4.50 8.78
N CYS A 136 6.28 5.54 8.10
CA CYS A 136 7.59 5.49 7.46
C CYS A 136 8.76 5.74 8.42
N PHE A 137 8.54 6.19 9.65
CA PHE A 137 9.59 6.62 10.59
C PHE A 137 9.55 5.91 11.95
N ASN A 138 8.73 4.88 12.07
CA ASN A 138 8.70 3.96 13.20
C ASN A 138 9.81 2.91 13.12
#